data_AF-A0A8E0TRM7-F1
#
_entry.id   AF-A0A8E0TRM7-F1
#
_cell.length_a   1.000
_cell.length_b   1.000
_cell.length_c   1.000
_cell.angle_alpha   90.00
_cell.angle_beta   90.00
_cell.angle_gamma   90.00
#
_symmetry.space_group_name_H-M   'P 1'
#
loop_
_entity.id
_entity.type
_entity.pdbx_description
1 polymer ?
#
loop_
_entity_poly.entity_id
_entity_poly.type
_entity_poly.pdbx_seq_one_letter_code
_entity_poly.pdbx_strand_id
1 'polypeptide(L)'
;MQDAAVRELREETGLIASGPPRLLSVHSNHRFFPNDHVLVFAVDAFAVGARTSHGEISNAEWFAPDALPEGVTAATQRRLDEIFTGAPSDPLW
;
A
#
# COMPACT_ATOMS: atom_id res chain seq x y z
N MET A 1 -0.05 13.42 -5.06
CA MET A 1 -0.35 12.20 -4.29
C MET A 1 -0.29 10.96 -5.17
N GLN A 2 -1.07 10.85 -6.24
CA GLN A 2 -0.99 9.69 -7.15
C GLN A 2 0.41 9.51 -7.78
N ASP A 3 1.05 10.59 -8.23
CA ASP A 3 2.43 10.53 -8.76
C ASP A 3 3.44 10.05 -7.70
N ALA A 4 3.21 10.40 -6.43
CA ALA A 4 4.04 9.92 -5.34
C ALA A 4 3.85 8.41 -5.16
N ALA A 5 2.61 7.91 -5.12
CA ALA A 5 2.33 6.47 -5.03
C ALA A 5 2.98 5.67 -6.16
N VAL A 6 2.95 6.19 -7.40
CA VAL A 6 3.61 5.54 -8.56
C VAL A 6 5.14 5.53 -8.40
N ARG A 7 5.72 6.63 -7.92
CA ARG A 7 7.16 6.74 -7.69
C ARG A 7 7.63 5.80 -6.56
N GLU A 8 6.98 5.84 -5.40
CA GLU A 8 7.32 4.98 -4.25
C GLU A 8 7.20 3.49 -4.60
N LEU A 9 6.12 3.08 -5.30
CA LEU A 9 5.94 1.70 -5.76
C LEU A 9 7.17 1.21 -6.54
N ARG A 10 7.66 2.01 -7.50
CA ARG A 10 8.85 1.66 -8.27
C ARG A 10 10.10 1.68 -7.41
N GLU A 11 10.24 2.69 -6.56
CA GLU A 11 11.42 2.86 -5.70
C GLU A 11 11.60 1.70 -4.73
N GLU A 12 10.53 1.20 -4.13
CA GLU A 12 10.58 0.19 -3.07
C GLU A 12 10.40 -1.26 -3.55
N THR A 13 9.73 -1.47 -4.69
CA THR A 13 9.41 -2.83 -5.18
C THR A 13 9.94 -3.11 -6.58
N GLY A 14 10.29 -2.07 -7.35
CA GLY A 14 10.62 -2.20 -8.77
C GLY A 14 9.42 -2.37 -9.69
N LEU A 15 8.19 -2.43 -9.17
CA LEU A 15 6.97 -2.52 -9.98
C LEU A 15 6.66 -1.18 -10.65
N ILE A 16 6.26 -1.22 -11.92
CA ILE A 16 5.94 -0.06 -12.74
C ILE A 16 4.45 -0.14 -13.10
N ALA A 17 3.63 0.73 -12.52
CA ALA A 17 2.21 0.81 -12.84
C ALA A 17 1.99 1.03 -14.34
N SER A 18 1.19 0.15 -14.97
CA SER A 18 0.86 0.21 -16.41
C SER A 18 -0.43 0.98 -16.69
N GLY A 19 -1.05 1.55 -15.66
CA GLY A 19 -2.24 2.38 -15.72
C GLY A 19 -2.35 3.26 -14.48
N PRO A 20 -3.34 4.18 -14.43
CA PRO A 20 -3.52 5.06 -13.28
C PRO A 20 -3.91 4.24 -12.04
N PRO A 21 -3.21 4.39 -10.90
CA PRO A 21 -3.65 3.80 -9.64
C PRO A 21 -5.03 4.30 -9.23
N ARG A 22 -5.86 3.41 -8.70
CA ARG A 22 -7.21 3.74 -8.24
C ARG A 22 -7.20 3.99 -6.75
N LEU A 23 -7.62 5.18 -6.33
CA LEU A 23 -7.78 5.50 -4.90
C LEU A 23 -8.86 4.61 -4.30
N LEU A 24 -8.52 3.90 -3.23
CA LEU A 24 -9.43 3.03 -2.48
C LEU A 24 -9.99 3.76 -1.26
N SER A 25 -9.12 4.43 -0.52
CA SER A 25 -9.48 5.02 0.78
C SER A 25 -8.51 6.12 1.20
N VAL A 26 -8.95 6.94 2.16
CA VAL A 26 -8.19 8.06 2.74
C VAL A 26 -8.33 7.99 4.26
N HIS A 27 -7.22 8.08 4.97
CA HIS A 27 -7.16 7.91 6.41
C HIS A 27 -6.38 9.04 7.08
N SER A 28 -6.83 9.47 8.25
CA SER A 28 -6.05 10.34 9.12
C SER A 28 -5.13 9.51 10.01
N ASN A 29 -3.84 9.82 9.99
CA ASN A 29 -2.82 9.25 10.87
C ASN A 29 -2.39 10.26 11.97
N HIS A 30 -3.27 11.22 12.26
CA HIS A 30 -3.01 12.32 13.22
C HIS A 30 -2.57 11.84 14.61
N ARG A 31 -2.99 10.63 15.01
CA ARG A 31 -2.58 10.01 16.29
C ARG A 31 -1.07 9.87 16.42
N PHE A 32 -0.37 9.62 15.31
CA PHE A 32 1.08 9.47 15.28
C PHE A 32 1.77 10.74 14.78
N PHE A 33 1.21 11.40 13.77
CA PHE A 33 1.79 12.60 13.17
C PHE A 33 0.71 13.63 12.85
N PRO A 34 0.72 14.82 13.47
CA PRO A 34 -0.28 15.85 13.19
C PRO A 34 -0.35 16.21 11.69
N ASN A 35 -1.57 16.18 11.14
CA ASN A 35 -1.88 16.45 9.73
C ASN A 35 -1.38 15.40 8.73
N ASP A 36 -0.96 14.23 9.21
CA ASP A 36 -0.61 13.11 8.35
C ASP A 36 -1.85 12.40 7.81
N HIS A 37 -1.88 12.20 6.50
CA HIS A 37 -2.98 11.55 5.79
C HIS A 37 -2.43 10.45 4.90
N VAL A 38 -2.93 9.24 5.11
CA VAL A 38 -2.53 8.05 4.35
C VAL A 38 -3.59 7.78 3.29
N LEU A 39 -3.17 7.72 2.03
CA LEU A 39 -4.04 7.40 0.90
C LEU A 39 -3.65 6.02 0.37
N VAL A 40 -4.61 5.10 0.28
CA VAL A 40 -4.38 3.74 -0.23
C VAL A 40 -4.83 3.65 -1.67
N PHE A 41 -3.96 3.15 -2.54
CA PHE A 41 -4.23 2.98 -3.97
C PHE A 41 -4.12 1.51 -4.37
N ALA A 42 -4.97 1.08 -5.30
CA ALA A 42 -4.83 -0.18 -6.04
C ALA A 42 -4.14 0.05 -7.38
N VAL A 43 -3.22 -0.86 -7.74
CA VAL A 43 -2.60 -0.92 -9.06
C VAL A 43 -2.96 -2.27 -9.68
N ASP A 44 -3.90 -2.25 -10.62
CA ASP A 44 -4.49 -3.46 -11.19
C ASP A 44 -3.63 -4.06 -12.33
N ALA A 45 -2.69 -3.29 -12.88
CA ALA A 45 -1.77 -3.74 -13.94
C ALA A 45 -0.39 -3.10 -13.79
N PHE A 46 0.66 -3.90 -13.90
CA PHE A 46 2.05 -3.44 -13.77
C PHE A 46 3.01 -4.24 -14.66
N ALA A 47 4.17 -3.65 -14.91
CA ALA A 47 5.35 -4.33 -15.42
C ALA A 47 6.39 -4.47 -14.30
N VAL A 48 7.30 -5.43 -14.46
CA VAL A 48 8.41 -5.65 -13.52
C VAL A 48 9.65 -4.91 -14.04
N GLY A 49 10.24 -4.08 -13.19
CA GLY A 49 11.49 -3.38 -13.45
C GLY A 49 12.50 -3.59 -12.32
N ALA A 50 13.49 -2.71 -12.26
CA ALA A 50 14.48 -2.69 -11.18
C ALA A 50 14.03 -1.77 -10.05
N ARG A 51 14.18 -2.25 -8.81
CA ARG A 51 14.06 -1.43 -7.61
C ARG A 51 15.16 -0.37 -7.58
N THR A 52 14.83 0.87 -7.20
CA THR A 52 15.80 1.98 -7.18
C THR A 52 16.16 2.46 -5.78
N SER A 53 15.38 2.17 -4.75
CA SER A 53 15.68 2.46 -3.35
C SER A 53 16.22 1.23 -2.62
N HIS A 54 17.13 1.44 -1.67
CA HIS A 54 17.71 0.38 -0.84
C HIS A 54 17.86 0.89 0.59
N GLY A 55 17.38 0.12 1.57
CA GLY A 55 17.57 0.39 3.00
C GLY A 55 16.30 0.54 3.83
N GLU A 56 15.19 0.95 3.22
CA GLU A 56 13.89 1.07 3.89
C GLU A 56 13.11 -0.25 3.90
N ILE A 57 13.00 -0.89 2.73
CA ILE A 57 12.34 -2.19 2.58
C ILE A 57 13.38 -3.31 2.42
N SER A 58 13.34 -4.27 3.33
CA SER A 58 14.24 -5.43 3.34
C SER A 58 13.87 -6.47 2.27
N ASN A 59 12.57 -6.69 2.04
CA ASN A 59 12.07 -7.64 1.04
C ASN A 59 10.68 -7.26 0.51
N ALA A 60 10.34 -7.72 -0.69
CA ALA A 60 9.01 -7.61 -1.30
C ALA A 60 8.63 -8.96 -1.93
N GLU A 61 7.54 -9.56 -1.46
CA GLU A 61 7.08 -10.90 -1.85
C GLU A 61 5.57 -10.90 -2.13
N TRP A 62 5.10 -11.94 -2.82
CA TRP A 62 3.68 -12.14 -3.10
C TRP A 62 3.06 -13.07 -2.07
N PHE A 63 1.93 -12.68 -1.52
CA PHE A 63 1.15 -13.47 -0.57
C PHE A 63 -0.30 -13.57 -1.03
N ALA A 64 -0.93 -14.73 -0.79
CA ALA A 64 -2.37 -14.84 -0.93
C ALA A 64 -3.04 -14.07 0.23
N PRO A 65 -4.20 -13.42 0.02
CA PRO A 65 -4.88 -12.66 1.08
C PRO A 65 -5.22 -13.46 2.34
N ASP A 66 -5.35 -14.79 2.22
CA ASP A 66 -5.62 -15.74 3.31
C ASP A 66 -4.36 -16.47 3.83
N ALA A 67 -3.17 -16.14 3.30
CA ALA A 67 -1.90 -16.75 3.67
C ALA A 67 -0.79 -15.69 3.82
N LEU A 68 -1.07 -14.68 4.65
CA LEU A 68 -0.13 -13.61 4.97
C LEU A 68 1.01 -14.10 5.88
N PRO A 69 2.20 -13.47 5.85
CA PRO A 69 3.30 -13.86 6.71
C PRO A 69 3.02 -13.53 8.18
N GLU A 70 3.77 -14.15 9.09
CA GLU A 70 3.73 -13.80 10.51
C GLU A 70 4.18 -12.35 10.73
N GLY A 71 3.59 -11.68 11.73
CA GLY A 71 3.99 -10.32 12.13
C GLY A 71 3.34 -9.18 11.33
N VAL A 72 2.33 -9.47 10.49
CA VAL A 72 1.49 -8.44 9.86
C VAL A 72 0.86 -7.56 10.94
N THR A 73 1.00 -6.24 10.79
CA THR A 73 0.47 -5.29 11.77
C THR A 73 -1.06 -5.24 11.73
N ALA A 74 -1.69 -4.91 12.85
CA ALA A 74 -3.15 -4.75 12.91
C ALA A 74 -3.67 -3.66 11.94
N ALA A 75 -2.90 -2.61 11.69
CA ALA A 75 -3.27 -1.57 10.71
C ALA A 75 -3.29 -2.14 9.29
N THR A 76 -2.24 -2.87 8.91
CA THR A 76 -2.15 -3.55 7.60
C THR A 76 -3.28 -4.57 7.44
N GLN A 77 -3.54 -5.41 8.45
CA GLN A 77 -4.63 -6.40 8.40
C GLN A 77 -5.99 -5.73 8.15
N ARG A 78 -6.30 -4.65 8.89
CA ARG A 78 -7.55 -3.90 8.67
C ARG A 78 -7.67 -3.40 7.23
N ARG A 79 -6.59 -2.90 6.62
CA ARG A 79 -6.63 -2.42 5.23
C ARG A 79 -6.90 -3.57 4.27
N LEU A 80 -6.30 -4.73 4.50
CA LEU A 80 -6.52 -5.91 3.67
C LEU A 80 -7.98 -6.40 3.78
N ASP A 81 -8.56 -6.41 4.98
CA ASP A 81 -9.96 -6.80 5.19
C ASP A 81 -10.92 -5.84 4.44
N GLU A 82 -10.70 -4.53 4.53
CA GLU A 82 -11.48 -3.54 3.76
C GLU A 82 -11.43 -3.78 2.25
N ILE A 83 -10.24 -4.11 1.72
CA ILE A 83 -10.03 -4.32 0.30
C ILE A 83 -10.65 -5.63 -0.19
N PHE A 84 -10.45 -6.72 0.55
CA PHE A 84 -10.77 -8.07 0.07
C PHE A 84 -12.11 -8.61 0.57
N THR A 85 -12.64 -8.11 1.69
CA THR A 85 -13.92 -8.57 2.24
C THR A 85 -15.03 -7.52 2.11
N GLY A 86 -14.73 -6.33 1.59
CA GLY A 86 -15.68 -5.23 1.45
C GLY A 86 -16.11 -4.63 2.79
N ALA A 87 -15.29 -4.77 3.83
CA ALA A 87 -15.51 -4.08 5.10
C ALA A 87 -15.48 -2.55 4.89
N PRO A 88 -16.24 -1.77 5.67
CA PRO A 88 -16.25 -0.31 5.54
C PRO A 88 -14.88 0.27 5.92
N SER A 89 -14.41 1.23 5.14
CA SER A 89 -13.14 1.94 5.40
C SER A 89 -13.21 2.74 6.70
N ASP A 90 -12.29 2.47 7.63
CA ASP A 90 -12.06 3.30 8.81
C ASP A 90 -11.45 4.65 8.38
N PRO A 91 -11.98 5.81 8.77
CA PRO A 91 -11.36 7.10 8.49
C PRO A 91 -10.03 7.33 9.23
N LEU A 92 -9.68 6.49 10.21
CA LEU A 92 -8.41 6.52 10.93
C LEU A 92 -7.48 5.39 10.48
N TRP A 93 -6.18 5.67 10.40
CA TRP A 93 -5.17 4.68 9.99
C TRP A 93 -5.04 3.50 10.96
#